data_AF-A0A952L1B7-F1
#
_entry.id   AF-A0A952L1B7-F1
#
_cell.length_a   1.000
_cell.length_b   1.000
_cell.length_c   1.000
_cell.angle_alpha   90.00
_cell.angle_beta   90.00
_cell.angle_gamma   90.00
#
_symmetry.space_group_name_H-M   'P 1'
#
loop_
_entity.id
_entity.type
_entity.pdbx_description
1 polymer ?
#
loop_
_entity_poly.entity_id
_entity_poly.type
_entity_poly.pdbx_seq_one_letter_code
_entity_poly.pdbx_strand_id
1 'polypeptide(L)'
;MCRHVRGRWAGARDDHGDEYRPTRAAAASVPKRNSGHAVLTALIGTALFATGATPAFAALTPVQIYGTVTGTQTTIICPLAGGPSCLATTPLSQEFHVSGLTDIIPGENSFTFGGFYTFPGAYSGFITDTAGFFTGHDLSFGYSSCSPGASSVGCYTQSAGAASFGVIGGIPEPSTWAMMLLGFGLIGSILRGRRARRPIRIRA
;
A
#
# COMPACT_ATOMS: atom_id res chain seq x y z
N MET A 1 -8.39 46.27 -6.99
CA MET A 1 -7.83 46.67 -5.68
C MET A 1 -7.36 45.41 -4.96
N CYS A 2 -6.07 45.07 -5.03
CA CYS A 2 -5.49 43.90 -4.36
C CYS A 2 -4.76 44.35 -3.09
N ARG A 3 -5.19 43.85 -1.92
CA ARG A 3 -4.47 44.03 -0.66
C ARG A 3 -3.49 42.88 -0.46
N HIS A 4 -2.22 43.24 -0.45
CA HIS A 4 -1.07 42.38 -0.24
C HIS A 4 -0.80 42.29 1.27
N VAL A 5 -0.90 41.11 1.87
CA VAL A 5 -0.58 40.88 3.29
C VAL A 5 0.78 40.19 3.37
N ARG A 6 1.78 40.92 3.84
CA ARG A 6 3.12 40.39 4.15
C ARG A 6 3.13 39.86 5.59
N GLY A 7 3.18 38.54 5.75
CA GLY A 7 3.42 37.87 7.03
C GLY A 7 4.92 37.76 7.30
N ARG A 8 5.35 38.39 8.39
CA ARG A 8 6.73 38.53 8.86
C ARG A 8 7.08 37.32 9.73
N TRP A 9 7.97 36.43 9.26
CA TRP A 9 8.53 35.35 10.08
C TRP A 9 9.78 35.85 10.80
N ALA A 10 9.64 36.08 12.11
CA ALA A 10 10.75 36.32 13.01
C ALA A 10 11.28 34.98 13.53
N GLY A 11 12.59 34.78 13.41
CA GLY A 11 13.28 33.59 13.90
C GLY A 11 13.37 33.54 15.43
N ALA A 12 13.86 32.40 15.91
CA ALA A 12 14.78 32.24 17.04
C ALA A 12 14.66 30.82 17.61
N ARG A 13 15.73 30.03 17.52
CA ARG A 13 16.52 29.57 18.68
C ARG A 13 17.32 28.33 18.30
N ASP A 14 18.62 28.57 18.17
CA ASP A 14 19.66 27.61 18.51
C ASP A 14 19.66 27.34 20.03
N ASP A 15 20.45 26.35 20.42
CA ASP A 15 20.80 25.92 21.78
C ASP A 15 19.93 24.79 22.35
N HIS A 16 20.48 23.58 22.38
CA HIS A 16 21.14 23.05 23.58
C HIS A 16 21.77 21.68 23.27
N GLY A 17 23.10 21.64 23.30
CA GLY A 17 23.83 20.41 23.54
C GLY A 17 23.80 20.10 25.03
N ASP A 18 23.48 18.85 25.38
CA ASP A 18 23.76 18.24 26.68
C ASP A 18 24.07 16.75 26.38
N GLU A 19 25.35 16.40 26.40
CA GLU A 19 26.05 15.79 27.54
C GLU A 19 25.95 14.26 27.52
N TYR A 20 26.93 13.67 26.82
CA TYR A 20 27.29 12.26 26.91
C TYR A 20 27.91 11.96 28.29
N ARG A 21 27.19 11.18 29.12
CA ARG A 21 27.72 10.60 30.37
C ARG A 21 27.96 9.09 30.23
N PRO A 22 29.22 8.62 30.22
CA PRO A 22 29.53 7.22 30.47
C PRO A 22 30.20 7.08 31.84
N THR A 23 29.46 6.76 32.90
CA THR A 23 30.09 6.36 34.17
C THR A 23 29.23 5.38 34.95
N ARG A 24 29.61 4.10 34.90
CA ARG A 24 30.16 3.30 36.02
C ARG A 24 29.69 1.85 35.95
N ALA A 25 30.65 1.00 35.61
CA ALA A 25 30.68 -0.39 36.00
C ALA A 25 30.58 -0.49 37.52
N ALA A 26 29.50 -1.09 38.01
CA ALA A 26 29.41 -1.58 39.38
C ALA A 26 29.58 -3.10 39.34
N ALA A 27 30.78 -3.54 39.71
CA ALA A 27 31.08 -4.93 40.02
C ALA A 27 30.24 -5.36 41.23
N ALA A 28 29.22 -6.18 41.00
CA ALA A 28 28.49 -6.86 42.06
C ALA A 28 29.15 -8.21 42.34
N SER A 29 29.66 -8.32 43.56
CA SER A 29 30.28 -9.48 44.18
C SER A 29 29.44 -10.75 44.09
N VAL A 30 30.08 -11.84 43.67
CA VAL A 30 29.61 -13.22 43.68
C VAL A 30 29.46 -13.72 45.13
N PRO A 31 28.25 -14.12 45.60
CA PRO A 31 28.13 -14.85 46.85
C PRO A 31 28.45 -16.34 46.61
N LYS A 32 29.51 -16.80 47.28
CA LYS A 32 29.87 -18.21 47.45
C LYS A 32 28.78 -18.88 48.31
N ARG A 33 27.91 -19.70 47.70
CA ARG A 33 26.86 -20.44 48.43
C ARG A 33 27.18 -21.94 48.42
N ASN A 34 27.34 -22.44 49.64
CA ASN A 34 27.74 -23.80 49.99
C ASN A 34 26.91 -24.89 49.32
N SER A 35 27.64 -25.90 48.87
CA SER A 35 27.21 -27.25 48.53
C SER A 35 26.53 -27.95 49.72
N GLY A 36 25.32 -28.47 49.50
CA GLY A 36 24.61 -29.29 50.47
C GLY A 36 23.25 -29.76 49.95
N HIS A 37 23.27 -30.86 49.20
CA HIS A 37 22.25 -31.92 49.07
C HIS A 37 20.74 -31.56 49.01
N ALA A 38 20.13 -31.81 47.84
CA ALA A 38 18.82 -32.47 47.60
C ALA A 38 18.32 -32.08 46.19
N VAL A 39 18.46 -32.93 45.17
CA VAL A 39 17.41 -33.87 44.72
C VAL A 39 16.02 -33.23 44.71
N LEU A 40 15.61 -32.65 43.58
CA LEU A 40 14.27 -32.85 42.99
C LEU A 40 14.16 -32.18 41.61
N THR A 41 14.18 -33.01 40.58
CA THR A 41 13.35 -32.97 39.37
C THR A 41 12.63 -31.65 39.04
N ALA A 42 13.18 -30.88 38.10
CA ALA A 42 12.41 -29.96 37.27
C ALA A 42 13.04 -29.86 35.88
N LEU A 43 12.98 -30.97 35.13
CA LEU A 43 13.01 -30.98 33.67
C LEU A 43 11.75 -30.25 33.16
N ILE A 44 11.71 -28.92 33.29
CA ILE A 44 10.75 -28.11 32.55
C ILE A 44 11.46 -27.73 31.27
N GLY A 45 11.19 -28.51 30.24
CA GLY A 45 11.71 -28.33 28.90
C GLY A 45 11.50 -26.90 28.43
N THR A 46 12.61 -26.18 28.25
CA THR A 46 12.71 -25.14 27.24
C THR A 46 12.52 -25.80 25.88
N ALA A 47 11.25 -26.06 25.52
CA ALA A 47 10.86 -26.29 24.14
C ALA A 47 11.19 -24.99 23.40
N LEU A 48 12.40 -24.98 22.82
CA LEU A 48 12.84 -24.04 21.82
C LEU A 48 11.87 -24.19 20.64
N PHE A 49 10.73 -23.51 20.70
CA PHE A 49 9.90 -23.30 19.53
C PHE A 49 10.67 -22.33 18.63
N ALA A 50 11.65 -22.86 17.91
CA ALA A 50 12.10 -22.30 16.66
C ALA A 50 10.97 -22.52 15.65
N THR A 51 9.85 -21.80 15.85
CA THR A 51 8.89 -21.59 14.79
C THR A 51 9.64 -20.80 13.73
N GLY A 52 10.13 -21.51 12.71
CA GLY A 52 10.73 -20.90 11.55
C GLY A 52 9.81 -19.80 11.08
N ALA A 53 10.29 -18.56 11.15
CA ALA A 53 9.65 -17.45 10.48
C ALA A 53 9.67 -17.82 9.00
N THR A 54 8.56 -18.38 8.51
CA THR A 54 8.35 -18.55 7.08
C THR A 54 8.58 -17.16 6.47
N PRO A 55 9.45 -17.05 5.45
CA PRO A 55 9.72 -15.76 4.83
C PRO A 55 8.36 -15.14 4.49
N ALA A 56 8.16 -13.90 4.93
CA ALA A 56 6.96 -13.16 4.58
C ALA A 56 6.94 -13.10 3.05
N PHE A 57 6.11 -13.93 2.42
CA PHE A 57 5.83 -13.80 1.01
C PHE A 57 5.44 -12.34 0.79
N ALA A 58 6.08 -11.68 -0.18
CA ALA A 58 5.69 -10.35 -0.60
C ALA A 58 4.20 -10.41 -0.91
N ALA A 59 3.39 -9.86 0.00
CA ALA A 59 1.96 -9.94 -0.11
C ALA A 59 1.58 -9.04 -1.26
N LEU A 60 1.08 -9.63 -2.35
CA LEU A 60 0.51 -8.87 -3.45
C LEU A 60 -0.56 -7.95 -2.87
N THR A 61 -0.33 -6.65 -2.92
CA THR A 61 -1.29 -5.67 -2.42
C THR A 61 -2.39 -5.50 -3.47
N PRO A 62 -3.66 -5.75 -3.14
CA PRO A 62 -4.74 -5.36 -4.02
C PRO A 62 -4.79 -3.84 -4.10
N VAL A 63 -4.75 -3.32 -5.32
CA VAL A 63 -4.75 -1.88 -5.59
C VAL A 63 -6.01 -1.55 -6.37
N GLN A 64 -6.67 -0.48 -5.92
CA GLN A 64 -7.85 0.06 -6.57
C GLN A 64 -7.48 1.40 -7.21
N ILE A 65 -7.59 1.45 -8.53
CA ILE A 65 -7.29 2.64 -9.31
C ILE A 65 -8.61 3.21 -9.81
N TYR A 66 -8.82 4.50 -9.57
CA TYR A 66 -10.02 5.21 -10.01
C TYR A 66 -9.63 6.59 -10.54
N GLY A 67 -10.41 7.04 -11.51
CA GLY A 67 -10.28 8.38 -12.02
C GLY A 67 -11.14 8.61 -13.23
N THR A 68 -10.93 9.76 -13.84
CA THR A 68 -11.64 10.18 -15.04
C THR A 68 -10.60 10.46 -16.10
N VAL A 69 -10.69 9.79 -17.24
CA VAL A 69 -9.89 10.12 -18.42
C VAL A 69 -10.69 11.02 -19.34
N THR A 70 -10.03 12.05 -19.86
CA THR A 70 -10.62 12.94 -20.87
C THR A 70 -9.80 12.85 -22.15
N GLY A 71 -10.45 12.88 -23.30
CA GLY A 71 -9.75 12.70 -24.56
C GLY A 71 -10.66 12.79 -25.76
N THR A 72 -10.35 11.99 -26.77
CA THR A 72 -11.02 12.02 -28.06
C THR A 72 -11.41 10.62 -28.50
N GLN A 73 -12.65 10.46 -28.89
CA GLN A 73 -13.14 9.31 -29.63
C GLN A 73 -13.16 9.65 -31.11
N THR A 74 -12.51 8.82 -31.92
CA THR A 74 -12.51 8.95 -33.38
C THR A 74 -13.28 7.78 -33.99
N THR A 75 -14.38 8.10 -34.67
CA THR A 75 -15.25 7.13 -35.34
C THR A 75 -15.12 7.30 -36.84
N ILE A 76 -14.91 6.19 -37.57
CA ILE A 76 -14.85 6.17 -39.03
C ILE A 76 -16.17 5.59 -39.56
N ILE A 77 -17.13 6.44 -39.93
CA ILE A 77 -18.45 6.03 -40.42
C ILE A 77 -18.54 6.25 -41.92
N CYS A 78 -17.99 5.35 -42.73
CA CYS A 78 -18.10 5.50 -44.17
C CYS A 78 -19.41 4.93 -44.73
N PRO A 79 -20.15 5.69 -45.56
CA PRO A 79 -21.16 5.09 -46.42
C PRO A 79 -20.45 4.18 -47.42
N LEU A 80 -21.09 3.06 -47.78
CA LEU A 80 -20.59 2.05 -48.73
C LEU A 80 -20.22 2.60 -50.12
N ALA A 81 -20.47 3.88 -50.41
CA ALA A 81 -20.28 4.53 -51.69
C ALA A 81 -19.30 5.72 -51.60
N GLY A 82 -18.00 5.44 -51.38
CA GLY A 82 -16.87 6.24 -51.90
C GLY A 82 -16.78 7.74 -51.61
N GLY A 83 -17.48 8.27 -50.60
CA GLY A 83 -17.42 9.70 -50.24
C GLY A 83 -16.11 10.12 -49.55
N PRO A 84 -15.61 11.35 -49.75
CA PRO A 84 -14.37 11.81 -49.12
C PRO A 84 -14.59 12.09 -47.63
N SER A 85 -13.85 11.36 -46.80
CA SER A 85 -13.66 11.52 -45.35
C SER A 85 -14.89 11.33 -44.43
N CYS A 86 -14.79 10.28 -43.61
CA CYS A 86 -15.84 9.77 -42.71
C CYS A 86 -15.45 9.93 -41.23
N LEU A 87 -14.56 10.86 -40.94
CA LEU A 87 -13.91 10.97 -39.64
C LEU A 87 -14.74 11.88 -38.74
N ALA A 88 -15.34 11.31 -37.70
CA ALA A 88 -15.97 12.07 -36.63
C ALA A 88 -15.09 11.97 -35.38
N THR A 89 -14.60 13.11 -34.89
CA THR A 89 -13.89 13.21 -33.61
C THR A 89 -14.81 13.86 -32.59
N THR A 90 -15.12 13.16 -31.52
CA THR A 90 -15.94 13.65 -30.41
C THR A 90 -15.14 13.66 -29.11
N PRO A 91 -15.37 14.62 -28.19
CA PRO A 91 -14.76 14.57 -26.87
C PRO A 91 -15.22 13.32 -26.13
N LEU A 92 -14.29 12.68 -25.42
CA LEU A 92 -14.52 11.51 -24.60
C LEU A 92 -14.25 11.88 -23.13
N SER A 93 -15.15 11.50 -22.24
CA SER A 93 -14.95 11.55 -20.80
C SER A 93 -15.42 10.22 -20.24
N GLN A 94 -14.51 9.44 -19.66
CA GLN A 94 -14.81 8.11 -19.15
C GLN A 94 -14.29 7.98 -17.72
N GLU A 95 -15.17 7.56 -16.82
CA GLU A 95 -14.76 7.07 -15.52
C GLU A 95 -14.23 5.65 -15.67
N PHE A 96 -13.09 5.37 -15.04
CA PHE A 96 -12.53 4.03 -15.02
C PHE A 96 -12.29 3.60 -13.58
N HIS A 97 -12.48 2.30 -13.35
CA HIS A 97 -12.22 1.65 -12.09
C HIS A 97 -11.53 0.33 -12.39
N VAL A 98 -10.26 0.19 -12.00
CA VAL A 98 -9.46 -1.00 -12.24
C VAL A 98 -8.96 -1.55 -10.92
N SER A 99 -9.27 -2.82 -10.68
CA SER A 99 -8.79 -3.60 -9.56
C SER A 99 -7.74 -4.58 -10.06
N GLY A 100 -6.55 -4.54 -9.48
CA GLY A 100 -5.45 -5.42 -9.88
C GLY A 100 -4.53 -5.76 -8.70
N LEU A 101 -3.80 -6.86 -8.86
CA LEU A 101 -2.64 -7.15 -8.03
C LEU A 101 -1.42 -6.58 -8.77
N THR A 102 -0.72 -5.65 -8.13
CA THR A 102 0.54 -5.10 -8.63
C THR A 102 1.55 -5.16 -7.49
N ASP A 103 2.75 -5.65 -7.79
CA ASP A 103 3.88 -5.55 -6.87
C ASP A 103 4.33 -4.08 -6.88
N ILE A 104 3.85 -3.29 -5.92
CA ILE A 104 4.24 -1.89 -5.80
C ILE A 104 5.48 -1.83 -4.94
N ILE A 105 6.60 -1.49 -5.57
CA ILE A 105 7.84 -1.14 -4.88
C ILE A 105 7.88 0.37 -4.63
N PRO A 106 8.61 0.83 -3.60
CA PRO A 106 8.84 2.26 -3.39
C PRO A 106 9.42 2.92 -4.64
N GLY A 107 8.86 4.07 -5.03
CA GLY A 107 9.20 4.75 -6.28
C GLY A 107 8.15 4.56 -7.36
N GLU A 108 8.57 4.63 -8.62
CA GLU A 108 7.69 4.64 -9.79
C GLU A 108 7.46 3.23 -10.34
N ASN A 109 6.20 2.89 -10.59
CA ASN A 109 5.76 1.59 -11.05
C ASN A 109 4.87 1.78 -12.28
N SER A 110 5.28 1.25 -13.44
CA SER A 110 4.43 1.22 -14.62
C SER A 110 3.38 0.11 -14.48
N PHE A 111 2.16 0.37 -14.93
CA PHE A 111 1.14 -0.67 -15.05
C PHE A 111 0.49 -0.65 -16.44
N THR A 112 -0.02 -1.81 -16.83
CA THR A 112 -0.87 -1.97 -18.01
C THR A 112 -1.95 -2.98 -17.70
N PHE A 113 -3.22 -2.64 -17.95
CA PHE A 113 -4.37 -3.52 -17.79
C PHE A 113 -5.15 -3.60 -19.11
N GLY A 114 -5.72 -4.78 -19.37
CA GLY A 114 -6.55 -5.01 -20.55
C GLY A 114 -5.75 -5.14 -21.85
N GLY A 115 -6.42 -4.85 -22.97
CA GLY A 115 -5.87 -5.02 -24.31
C GLY A 115 -6.57 -4.09 -25.31
N PHE A 116 -5.81 -3.63 -26.31
CA PHE A 116 -6.30 -2.62 -27.26
C PHE A 116 -7.57 -3.03 -28.03
N TYR A 117 -7.77 -4.33 -28.23
CA TYR A 117 -8.91 -4.87 -29.00
C TYR A 117 -9.97 -5.56 -28.14
N THR A 118 -9.82 -5.57 -26.80
CA THR A 118 -10.76 -6.22 -25.89
C THR A 118 -11.48 -5.15 -25.09
N PHE A 119 -12.81 -5.16 -25.08
CA PHE A 119 -13.58 -4.30 -24.20
C PHE A 119 -13.23 -4.65 -22.73
N PRO A 120 -12.94 -3.67 -21.85
CA PRO A 120 -13.18 -2.23 -21.99
C PRO A 120 -12.07 -1.38 -22.66
N GLY A 121 -10.95 -1.97 -23.06
CA GLY A 121 -9.78 -1.30 -23.64
C GLY A 121 -8.49 -1.62 -22.89
N ALA A 122 -7.40 -0.94 -23.26
CA ALA A 122 -6.14 -0.95 -22.55
C ALA A 122 -6.00 0.34 -21.71
N TYR A 123 -5.63 0.19 -20.45
CA TYR A 123 -5.22 1.27 -19.57
C TYR A 123 -3.75 1.11 -19.23
N SER A 124 -2.99 2.21 -19.28
CA SER A 124 -1.57 2.21 -18.89
C SER A 124 -1.22 3.52 -18.20
N GLY A 125 -0.18 3.52 -17.38
CA GLY A 125 0.31 4.71 -16.71
C GLY A 125 1.33 4.37 -15.63
N PHE A 126 1.58 5.33 -14.74
CA PHE A 126 2.54 5.18 -13.65
C PHE A 126 1.90 5.42 -12.28
N ILE A 127 2.32 4.63 -11.31
CA ILE A 127 1.98 4.77 -9.90
C ILE A 127 3.26 5.04 -9.12
N THR A 128 3.30 6.15 -8.39
CA THR A 128 4.40 6.47 -7.49
C THR A 128 3.99 6.13 -6.05
N ASP A 129 4.76 5.27 -5.40
CA ASP A 129 4.68 5.01 -3.96
C ASP A 129 5.71 5.86 -3.22
N THR A 130 5.22 6.78 -2.39
CA THR A 130 6.03 7.53 -1.42
C THR A 130 5.63 7.13 -0.01
N ALA A 131 6.33 6.15 0.56
CA ALA A 131 6.14 5.67 1.94
C ALA A 131 4.70 5.19 2.25
N GLY A 132 4.09 4.47 1.31
CA GLY A 132 2.71 3.96 1.41
C GLY A 132 1.64 4.96 0.96
N PHE A 133 2.03 6.13 0.47
CA PHE A 133 1.13 7.07 -0.18
C PHE A 133 1.24 6.92 -1.70
N PHE A 134 0.15 6.49 -2.32
CA PHE A 134 0.11 6.21 -3.75
C PHE A 134 -0.46 7.40 -4.53
N THR A 135 0.24 7.77 -5.60
CA THR A 135 -0.22 8.78 -6.57
C THR A 135 -0.10 8.24 -7.98
N GLY A 136 -1.05 8.57 -8.85
CA GLY A 136 -1.05 8.13 -10.24
C GLY A 136 -0.80 9.28 -11.20
N HIS A 137 -0.02 9.06 -12.25
CA HIS A 137 0.19 10.04 -13.33
C HIS A 137 0.33 9.39 -14.71
N ASP A 138 0.18 10.20 -15.76
CA ASP A 138 0.26 9.82 -17.17
C ASP A 138 -0.62 8.61 -17.53
N LEU A 139 -1.87 8.65 -17.07
CA LEU A 139 -2.85 7.65 -17.44
C LEU A 139 -3.20 7.79 -18.92
N SER A 140 -3.13 6.68 -19.63
CA SER A 140 -3.50 6.54 -21.02
C SER A 140 -4.51 5.43 -21.19
N PHE A 141 -5.57 5.72 -21.94
CA PHE A 141 -6.61 4.79 -22.34
C PHE A 141 -6.58 4.64 -23.86
N GLY A 142 -6.61 3.40 -24.33
CA GLY A 142 -6.69 3.07 -25.75
C GLY A 142 -7.64 1.91 -26.02
N TYR A 143 -8.54 2.11 -26.98
CA TYR A 143 -9.42 1.04 -27.47
C TYR A 143 -9.62 1.16 -28.97
N SER A 144 -9.53 0.03 -29.68
CA SER A 144 -9.87 -0.08 -31.09
C SER A 144 -10.78 -1.29 -31.30
N SER A 145 -11.89 -1.08 -31.99
CA SER A 145 -12.86 -2.15 -32.29
C SER A 145 -12.64 -2.82 -33.65
N CYS A 146 -11.63 -2.39 -34.41
CA CYS A 146 -11.32 -3.02 -35.69
C CYS A 146 -10.70 -4.40 -35.46
N SER A 147 -11.27 -5.44 -36.06
CA SER A 147 -10.54 -6.71 -36.18
C SER A 147 -9.27 -6.49 -37.01
N PRO A 148 -8.14 -7.10 -36.64
CA PRO A 148 -6.95 -7.12 -37.47
C PRO A 148 -7.29 -7.59 -38.90
N GLY A 149 -7.06 -6.74 -39.89
CA GLY A 149 -7.34 -7.05 -41.30
C GLY A 149 -8.74 -6.70 -41.83
N ALA A 150 -9.62 -6.09 -41.02
CA ALA A 150 -10.92 -5.60 -41.50
C ALA A 150 -10.81 -4.23 -42.20
N SER A 151 -11.68 -3.99 -43.18
CA SER A 151 -11.86 -2.69 -43.82
C SER A 151 -12.22 -1.62 -42.78
N SER A 152 -11.64 -0.42 -42.87
CA SER A 152 -11.79 0.68 -41.90
C SER A 152 -13.21 1.24 -41.73
N VAL A 153 -14.22 0.67 -42.40
CA VAL A 153 -15.60 1.14 -42.35
C VAL A 153 -16.29 0.59 -41.11
N GLY A 154 -16.78 1.47 -40.23
CA GLY A 154 -17.42 1.09 -38.96
C GLY A 154 -16.45 0.90 -37.80
N CYS A 155 -15.15 1.08 -38.06
CA CYS A 155 -14.11 1.14 -37.05
C CYS A 155 -14.26 2.36 -36.15
N TYR A 156 -14.01 2.19 -34.85
CA TYR A 156 -13.78 3.32 -33.96
C TYR A 156 -12.56 3.08 -33.10
N THR A 157 -11.80 4.16 -32.91
CA THR A 157 -10.63 4.21 -32.04
C THR A 157 -10.88 5.27 -30.98
N GLN A 158 -10.72 4.89 -29.72
CA GLN A 158 -10.82 5.77 -28.58
C GLN A 158 -9.44 5.93 -27.97
N SER A 159 -9.07 7.18 -27.71
CA SER A 159 -7.84 7.50 -27.00
C SER A 159 -8.13 8.61 -25.99
N ALA A 160 -7.80 8.38 -24.74
CA ALA A 160 -7.94 9.39 -23.70
C ALA A 160 -6.74 9.39 -22.76
N GLY A 161 -6.55 10.50 -22.07
CA GLY A 161 -5.48 10.65 -21.11
C GLY A 161 -5.91 11.41 -19.87
N ALA A 162 -5.16 11.22 -18.79
CA ALA A 162 -5.22 12.07 -17.61
C ALA A 162 -3.80 12.26 -17.06
N ALA A 163 -3.43 13.51 -16.80
CA ALA A 163 -2.13 13.83 -16.21
C ALA A 163 -1.96 13.25 -14.80
N SER A 164 -3.07 13.09 -14.06
CA SER A 164 -3.09 12.54 -12.72
C SER A 164 -4.37 11.74 -12.45
N PHE A 165 -4.30 10.72 -11.60
CA PHE A 165 -5.44 9.93 -11.17
C PHE A 165 -5.29 9.46 -9.71
N GLY A 166 -6.41 9.01 -9.13
CA GLY A 166 -6.45 8.53 -7.75
C GLY A 166 -6.02 7.08 -7.64
N VAL A 167 -5.18 6.78 -6.66
CA VAL A 167 -4.80 5.42 -6.31
C VAL A 167 -5.14 5.20 -4.84
N ILE A 168 -6.05 4.27 -4.56
CA ILE A 168 -6.27 3.77 -3.20
C ILE A 168 -5.46 2.49 -3.10
N GLY A 169 -4.38 2.56 -2.34
CA GLY A 169 -3.72 1.37 -1.85
C GLY A 169 -4.72 0.55 -1.04
N GLY A 170 -4.72 -0.77 -1.23
CA GLY A 170 -5.52 -1.66 -0.40
C GLY A 170 -5.21 -1.38 1.06
N ILE A 171 -6.18 -0.82 1.78
CA ILE A 171 -6.12 -0.75 3.23
C ILE A 171 -5.96 -2.19 3.70
N PRO A 172 -4.96 -2.52 4.54
CA PRO A 172 -4.78 -3.88 5.03
C PRO A 172 -6.13 -4.38 5.51
N GLU A 173 -6.56 -5.51 4.94
CA GLU A 173 -7.95 -5.95 5.00
C GLU A 173 -8.47 -5.91 6.45
N PRO A 174 -9.78 -5.69 6.67
CA PRO A 174 -10.37 -5.73 8.02
C PRO A 174 -9.99 -7.00 8.82
N SER A 175 -9.72 -8.10 8.11
CA SER A 175 -9.19 -9.36 8.64
C SER A 175 -7.78 -9.21 9.26
N THR A 176 -6.91 -8.38 8.69
CA THR A 176 -5.55 -8.12 9.19
C THR A 176 -5.58 -7.35 10.50
N TRP A 177 -6.42 -6.31 10.58
CA TRP A 177 -6.62 -5.58 11.83
C TRP A 177 -7.25 -6.47 12.89
N ALA A 178 -8.22 -7.29 12.51
CA ALA A 178 -8.83 -8.27 13.39
C ALA A 178 -7.81 -9.30 13.90
N MET A 179 -6.93 -9.82 13.05
CA MET A 179 -5.85 -10.74 13.43
C MET A 179 -4.84 -10.08 14.38
N MET A 180 -4.44 -8.83 14.12
CA MET A 180 -3.57 -8.08 15.03
C MET A 180 -4.25 -7.86 16.39
N LEU A 181 -5.49 -7.39 16.40
CA LEU A 181 -6.26 -7.17 17.63
C LEU A 181 -6.51 -8.47 18.40
N LEU A 182 -6.79 -9.57 17.69
CA LEU A 182 -6.93 -10.89 18.28
C LEU A 182 -5.60 -11.34 18.89
N GLY A 183 -4.48 -11.18 18.19
CA GLY A 183 -3.14 -11.48 18.69
C GLY A 183 -2.80 -10.70 19.95
N PHE A 184 -3.00 -9.37 19.95
CA PHE A 184 -2.78 -8.52 21.12
C PHE A 184 -3.75 -8.84 22.26
N GLY A 185 -5.01 -9.13 21.95
CA GLY A 185 -6.02 -9.54 22.92
C GLY A 185 -5.67 -10.84 23.62
N LEU A 186 -5.21 -11.84 22.87
CA LEU A 186 -4.78 -13.13 23.38
C LEU A 186 -3.56 -12.98 24.31
N ILE A 187 -2.52 -12.26 23.87
CA ILE A 187 -1.34 -11.97 24.71
C ILE A 187 -1.74 -11.21 25.98
N GLY A 188 -2.59 -10.18 25.85
CA GLY A 188 -3.10 -9.41 26.97
C GLY A 188 -3.88 -10.25 27.98
N SER A 189 -4.70 -11.20 27.51
CA SER A 189 -5.47 -12.10 28.35
C SER A 189 -4.57 -13.03 29.18
N ILE A 190 -3.52 -13.58 28.58
CA ILE A 190 -2.54 -14.46 29.27
C ILE A 190 -1.82 -13.69 30.37
N LEU A 191 -1.38 -12.47 30.10
CA LEU A 191 -0.68 -11.63 31.08
C LEU A 191 -1.59 -11.25 32.26
N ARG A 192 -2.87 -10.97 32.02
CA ARG A 192 -3.85 -10.67 33.07
C ARG A 192 -4.17 -11.90 33.93
N GLY A 193 -4.29 -13.08 33.31
CA GLY A 193 -4.56 -14.34 34.03
C GLY A 193 -3.49 -14.70 35.06
N ARG A 194 -2.22 -14.34 34.82
CA ARG A 194 -1.12 -14.60 35.77
C ARG A 194 -1.20 -13.72 37.03
N ARG A 195 -1.71 -12.49 36.92
CA ARG A 195 -1.86 -11.59 38.10
C ARG A 195 -3.00 -12.03 39.01
N ALA A 196 -4.11 -12.50 38.44
CA ALA A 196 -5.26 -12.95 39.20
C ALA A 196 -4.97 -14.18 40.10
N ARG A 197 -3.95 -14.95 39.78
CA ARG A 197 -3.53 -16.14 40.55
C ARG A 197 -2.53 -15.85 41.66
N ARG A 198 -2.25 -14.59 42.03
CA ARG A 198 -1.45 -14.30 43.23
C ARG A 198 -2.30 -14.57 44.48
N PRO A 199 -2.01 -15.63 45.26
CA PRO A 199 -2.79 -15.91 46.47
C PRO A 199 -2.65 -14.74 47.44
N ILE A 200 -3.79 -14.29 47.98
CA ILE A 200 -3.84 -13.28 49.04
C ILE A 200 -3.16 -13.90 50.26
N ARG A 201 -1.97 -13.41 50.58
CA ARG A 201 -1.21 -13.87 51.74
C ARG A 201 -1.81 -13.18 52.98
N ILE A 202 -2.74 -13.84 53.64
CA ILE A 202 -3.25 -13.40 54.96
C ILE A 202 -2.09 -13.55 55.94
N ARG A 203 -1.57 -12.44 56.45
CA ARG A 203 -0.64 -12.45 57.59
C ARG A 203 -1.48 -12.50 58.86
N ALA A 204 -1.29 -13.57 59.63
CA ALA A 204 -1.77 -13.69 61.00
C ALA A 204 -0.78 -13.04 61.98
#